data_AF-A0A2M7W079-F1
#
_entry.id   AF-A0A2M7W079-F1
#
_cell.length_a   1.000
_cell.length_b   1.000
_cell.length_c   1.000
_cell.angle_alpha   90.00
_cell.angle_beta   90.00
_cell.angle_gamma   90.00
#
_symmetry.space_group_name_H-M   'P 1'
#
loop_
_entity.id
_entity.type
_entity.pdbx_description
1 polymer ?
#
loop_
_entity_poly.entity_id
_entity_poly.type
_entity_poly.pdbx_seq_one_letter_code
_entity_poly.pdbx_strand_id
1 'polypeptide(L)'
;MEIKQLLDQSKEIWQGEKLSLSQIIVRLGKVLGDVCRFERNAKKDESIHTDEELKKELGNLIFSSIRFCGDLGYNPEECINLAINCQEKFEK
;
A
#
# COMPACT_ATOMS: atom_id res chain seq x y z
N MET A 1 -3.98 -7.38 -13.37
CA MET A 1 -4.84 -7.89 -12.28
C MET A 1 -5.84 -6.81 -11.97
N GLU A 2 -7.12 -7.16 -11.89
CA GLU A 2 -8.17 -6.20 -11.53
C GLU A 2 -8.13 -5.88 -10.04
N ILE A 3 -8.56 -4.68 -9.64
CA ILE A 3 -8.55 -4.26 -8.23
C ILE A 3 -9.41 -5.19 -7.37
N LYS A 4 -10.57 -5.60 -7.88
CA LYS A 4 -11.41 -6.60 -7.22
C LYS A 4 -10.68 -7.92 -6.97
N GLN A 5 -9.91 -8.40 -7.93
CA GLN A 5 -9.12 -9.64 -7.78
C GLN A 5 -8.04 -9.46 -6.73
N LEU A 6 -7.37 -8.30 -6.70
CA LEU A 6 -6.37 -7.99 -5.67
C LEU A 6 -6.99 -7.96 -4.27
N LEU A 7 -8.18 -7.36 -4.14
CA LEU A 7 -8.91 -7.33 -2.89
C LEU A 7 -9.28 -8.74 -2.42
N ASP A 8 -9.80 -9.59 -3.31
CA ASP A 8 -10.18 -10.97 -2.96
C ASP A 8 -8.95 -11.82 -2.60
N GLN A 9 -7.87 -11.72 -3.37
CA GLN A 9 -6.59 -12.37 -3.05
C GLN A 9 -6.03 -11.91 -1.69
N SER A 10 -6.19 -10.63 -1.34
CA SER A 10 -5.77 -10.14 -0.03
C SER A 10 -6.55 -10.79 1.12
N LYS A 11 -7.85 -11.03 0.95
CA LYS A 11 -8.68 -11.70 1.98
C LYS A 11 -8.24 -13.14 2.18
N GLU A 12 -7.85 -13.84 1.11
CA GLU A 12 -7.36 -15.21 1.17
C GLU A 12 -6.03 -15.30 1.93
N ILE A 13 -5.07 -14.42 1.62
CA ILE A 13 -3.76 -14.38 2.29
C ILE A 13 -3.89 -14.11 3.79
N TRP A 14 -4.77 -13.17 4.16
CA TRP A 14 -4.92 -12.70 5.54
C TRP A 14 -6.12 -13.31 6.28
N GLN A 15 -6.71 -14.37 5.72
CA GLN A 15 -7.81 -15.15 6.31
C GLN A 15 -9.00 -14.31 6.81
N GLY A 16 -9.30 -13.20 6.13
CA GLY A 16 -10.42 -12.33 6.45
C GLY A 16 -10.29 -11.51 7.73
N GLU A 17 -9.13 -11.48 8.39
CA GLU A 17 -8.90 -10.60 9.55
C GLU A 17 -8.94 -9.12 9.11
N LYS A 18 -9.87 -8.36 9.67
CA LYS A 18 -10.00 -6.93 9.42
C LYS A 18 -9.18 -6.11 10.40
N LEU A 19 -8.41 -5.18 9.86
CA LEU A 19 -7.62 -4.24 10.64
C LEU A 19 -8.40 -2.96 10.94
N SER A 20 -8.21 -2.41 12.13
CA SER A 20 -8.64 -1.05 12.44
C SER A 20 -7.77 -0.01 11.72
N LEU A 21 -8.26 1.23 11.62
CA LEU A 21 -7.47 2.34 11.07
C LEU A 21 -6.11 2.52 11.81
N SER A 22 -6.10 2.40 13.13
CA SER A 22 -4.85 2.52 13.91
C SER A 22 -3.85 1.42 13.57
N GLN A 23 -4.32 0.18 13.38
CA GLN A 23 -3.51 -0.96 12.97
C GLN A 23 -3.00 -0.82 11.53
N ILE A 24 -3.79 -0.22 10.64
CA ILE A 24 -3.43 0.08 9.25
C ILE A 24 -2.31 1.13 9.22
N ILE A 25 -2.44 2.22 9.98
CA ILE A 25 -1.44 3.29 10.04
C ILE A 25 -0.06 2.75 10.43
N VAL A 26 0.01 1.87 11.44
CA VAL A 26 1.27 1.24 11.86
C VAL A 26 1.91 0.43 10.73
N ARG A 27 1.11 -0.33 9.97
CA ARG A 27 1.61 -1.16 8.86
C ARG A 27 2.05 -0.33 7.66
N LEU A 28 1.30 0.71 7.30
CA LEU A 28 1.70 1.67 6.28
C LEU A 28 3.02 2.36 6.66
N GLY A 29 3.14 2.79 7.92
CA GLY A 29 4.37 3.43 8.42
C GLY A 29 5.60 2.52 8.32
N LYS A 30 5.43 1.21 8.53
CA LYS A 30 6.52 0.24 8.34
C LYS A 30 7.00 0.22 6.88
N VAL A 31 6.08 -0.04 5.94
CA VAL A 31 6.43 -0.18 4.50
C VAL A 31 6.98 1.13 3.95
N LEU A 32 6.36 2.27 4.29
CA LEU A 32 6.91 3.59 3.92
C LEU A 32 8.29 3.80 4.52
N GLY A 33 8.50 3.39 5.76
CA GLY A 33 9.81 3.42 6.41
C GLY A 33 10.85 2.56 5.71
N ASP A 34 10.45 1.46 5.06
CA ASP A 34 11.34 0.61 4.26
C ASP A 34 11.77 1.34 2.98
N VAL A 35 10.83 1.96 2.27
CA VAL A 35 11.12 2.83 1.09
C VAL A 35 12.02 4.01 1.47
N CYS A 36 11.75 4.69 2.58
CA CYS A 36 12.60 5.80 3.05
C CYS A 36 14.02 5.34 3.42
N ARG A 37 14.19 4.10 3.90
CA ARG A 37 15.52 3.55 4.19
C ARG A 37 16.28 3.19 2.92
N PHE A 38 15.58 2.67 1.92
CA PHE A 38 16.11 2.43 0.58
C PHE A 38 16.66 3.73 -0.03
N GLU A 39 15.82 4.77 -0.10
CA GLU A 39 16.18 6.06 -0.72
C GLU A 39 17.42 6.71 -0.09
N ARG A 40 17.53 6.67 1.24
CA ARG A 40 18.68 7.26 1.94
C ARG A 40 19.93 6.38 1.97
N ASN A 41 19.92 5.25 1.24
CA ASN A 41 20.96 4.23 1.24
C ASN A 41 21.43 3.83 2.66
N ALA A 42 20.49 3.47 3.54
CA ALA A 42 20.81 3.04 4.90
C ALA A 42 21.78 1.85 4.93
N LYS A 43 23.00 2.05 5.47
CA LYS A 43 24.08 1.04 5.52
C LYS A 43 23.67 -0.35 6.02
N LYS A 44 22.73 -0.43 6.96
CA LYS A 44 22.27 -1.72 7.52
C LYS A 44 21.47 -2.58 6.53
N ASP A 45 20.92 -1.97 5.48
CA ASP A 45 20.04 -2.58 4.49
C ASP A 45 20.68 -2.54 3.08
N GLU A 46 21.94 -2.10 2.95
CA GLU A 46 22.62 -1.88 1.66
C GLU A 46 22.64 -3.12 0.76
N SER A 47 22.74 -4.33 1.35
CA SER A 47 22.75 -5.59 0.60
C SER A 47 21.42 -5.92 -0.09
N ILE A 48 20.32 -5.24 0.28
CA ILE A 48 19.00 -5.44 -0.31
C ILE A 48 18.54 -4.21 -1.11
N HIS A 49 19.39 -3.21 -1.32
CA HIS A 49 19.04 -2.04 -2.14
C HIS A 49 19.12 -2.34 -3.63
N THR A 50 18.23 -3.21 -4.11
CA THR A 50 18.10 -3.57 -5.52
C THR A 50 16.81 -2.99 -6.10
N ASP A 51 16.77 -2.78 -7.41
CA ASP A 51 15.54 -2.38 -8.11
C ASP A 51 14.37 -3.35 -7.86
N GLU A 52 14.68 -4.63 -7.68
CA GLU A 52 13.69 -5.66 -7.38
C GLU A 52 13.06 -5.46 -6.00
N GLU A 53 13.87 -5.12 -4.99
CA GLU A 53 13.39 -4.83 -3.64
C GLU A 53 12.54 -3.56 -3.62
N LEU A 54 12.96 -2.50 -4.32
CA LEU A 54 12.16 -1.27 -4.40
C LEU A 54 10.81 -1.53 -5.09
N LYS A 55 10.80 -2.29 -6.20
CA LYS A 55 9.55 -2.70 -6.87
C LYS A 55 8.64 -3.47 -5.93
N LYS A 56 9.20 -4.39 -5.13
CA LYS A 56 8.45 -5.15 -4.13
C LYS A 56 7.86 -4.23 -3.06
N GLU A 57 8.60 -3.28 -2.51
CA GLU A 57 8.06 -2.36 -1.48
C GLU A 57 7.01 -1.39 -2.02
N LEU A 58 7.17 -0.90 -3.26
CA LEU A 58 6.11 -0.15 -3.94
C LEU A 58 4.86 -1.03 -4.17
N GLY A 59 5.06 -2.29 -4.56
CA GLY A 59 4.00 -3.29 -4.64
C GLY A 59 3.30 -3.52 -3.31
N ASN A 60 4.05 -3.58 -2.20
CA ASN A 60 3.49 -3.69 -0.85
C ASN A 60 2.61 -2.50 -0.50
N LEU A 61 3.03 -1.27 -0.84
CA LEU A 61 2.20 -0.07 -0.63
C LEU A 61 0.88 -0.15 -1.40
N ILE A 62 0.93 -0.52 -2.68
CA ILE A 62 -0.25 -0.61 -3.55
C ILE A 62 -1.20 -1.72 -3.06
N PHE A 63 -0.69 -2.95 -2.95
CA PHE A 63 -1.49 -4.12 -2.60
C PHE A 63 -2.08 -4.02 -1.19
N SER A 64 -1.29 -3.53 -0.22
CA SER A 64 -1.79 -3.34 1.14
C SER A 64 -2.84 -2.25 1.21
N SER A 65 -2.69 -1.15 0.45
CA SER A 65 -3.69 -0.07 0.43
C SER A 65 -5.04 -0.53 -0.12
N ILE A 66 -5.04 -1.39 -1.15
CA ILE A 66 -6.27 -2.01 -1.67
C ILE A 66 -6.95 -2.85 -0.58
N ARG A 67 -6.20 -3.69 0.14
CA ARG A 67 -6.73 -4.45 1.28
C ARG A 67 -7.31 -3.52 2.34
N PHE A 68 -6.58 -2.48 2.73
CA PHE A 68 -6.97 -1.57 3.81
C PHE A 68 -8.28 -0.84 3.51
N CYS A 69 -8.57 -0.53 2.24
CA CYS A 69 -9.89 -0.06 1.83
C CYS A 69 -10.97 -1.06 2.23
N GLY A 70 -10.80 -2.34 1.90
CA GLY A 70 -11.76 -3.39 2.25
C GLY A 70 -11.90 -3.65 3.74
N ASP A 71 -10.80 -3.57 4.51
CA ASP A 71 -10.82 -3.72 5.97
C ASP A 71 -11.67 -2.63 6.63
N LEU A 72 -11.62 -1.40 6.11
CA LEU A 72 -12.42 -0.26 6.55
C LEU A 72 -13.84 -0.22 5.94
N GLY A 73 -14.18 -1.17 5.05
CA GLY A 73 -15.50 -1.26 4.41
C GLY A 73 -15.67 -0.36 3.18
N TYR A 74 -14.58 0.11 2.59
CA TYR A 74 -14.58 0.94 1.37
C TYR A 74 -14.35 0.11 0.11
N ASN A 75 -14.88 0.61 -1.02
CA ASN A 75 -14.54 0.12 -2.34
C ASN A 75 -13.26 0.81 -2.85
N PRO A 76 -12.17 0.07 -3.12
CA PRO A 76 -10.92 0.70 -3.55
C PRO A 76 -11.02 1.46 -4.88
N GLU A 77 -11.88 1.03 -5.81
CA GLU A 77 -12.09 1.74 -7.09
C GLU A 77 -12.73 3.12 -6.87
N GLU A 78 -13.71 3.19 -5.96
CA GLU A 78 -14.32 4.47 -5.56
C GLU A 78 -13.29 5.39 -4.88
N CYS A 79 -12.46 4.86 -3.99
CA CYS A 79 -11.37 5.61 -3.35
C CYS A 79 -10.40 6.19 -4.39
N ILE A 80 -10.02 5.40 -5.40
CA ILE A 80 -9.11 5.85 -6.48
C ILE A 80 -9.78 6.91 -7.34
N ASN A 81 -11.04 6.74 -7.72
CA ASN A 81 -11.78 7.75 -8.48
C ASN A 81 -11.86 9.09 -7.72
N LEU A 82 -12.10 9.06 -6.40
CA LEU A 82 -12.07 10.26 -5.57
C LEU A 82 -10.67 10.91 -5.55
N ALA A 83 -9.61 10.11 -5.46
CA ALA A 83 -8.23 10.61 -5.47
C ALA A 83 -7.84 11.22 -6.83
N ILE A 84 -8.23 10.61 -7.95
CA ILE A 84 -8.01 11.14 -9.31
C ILE A 84 -8.73 12.48 -9.48
N ASN A 85 -10.03 12.52 -9.15
CA ASN A 85 -10.82 13.75 -9.23
C ASN A 85 -10.23 14.88 -8.36
N CYS A 86 -9.65 14.54 -7.21
CA CYS A 86 -8.96 15.50 -6.35
C CYS A 86 -7.70 16.06 -7.04
N GLN A 87 -6.88 15.19 -7.63
CA GLN A 87 -5.65 15.59 -8.33
C GLN A 87 -5.93 16.41 -9.60
N GLU A 88 -6.97 16.09 -10.36
CA GLU A 88 -7.37 16.85 -11.56
C GLU A 88 -7.84 18.26 -11.23
N LYS A 89 -8.43 18.46 -10.05
CA LYS A 89 -8.91 19.75 -9.56
C LYS A 89 -7.86 20.54 -8.78
N PHE A 90 -6.65 19.99 -8.62
CA PHE A 90 -5.59 20.67 -7.89
C PHE A 90 -5.06 21.85 -8.71
N GLU A 91 -5.40 23.07 -8.30
CA GLU A 91 -4.81 24.29 -8.82
C GLU A 91 -3.45 24.52 -8.15
N LYS A 92 -2.42 24.79 -8.97
CA LYS A 92 -1.01 24.92 -8.55
C LYS A 92 -0.71 26.22 -7.80
#